data_AF-A0A937Q9W7-F1
#
_entry.id   AF-A0A937Q9W7-F1
#
_cell.length_a   1.000
_cell.length_b   1.000
_cell.length_c   1.000
_cell.angle_alpha   90.00
_cell.angle_beta   90.00
_cell.angle_gamma   90.00
#
_symmetry.space_group_name_H-M   'P 1'
#
loop_
_entity.id
_entity.type
_entity.pdbx_description
1 polymer ?
#
loop_
_entity_poly.entity_id
_entity_poly.type
_entity_poly.pdbx_seq_one_letter_code
_entity_poly.pdbx_strand_id
1 'polypeptide(L)'
;VFTGWFVAISASSTFLMFVYWYGGILNYFVPSGGGEWLMTAPYLLPAGKALAVPAHKTIIAYAWGDMMTDMIQPFWAIAMLAVAKLNFRDIMGYLMVIFLVYFVITSIAFLILPWI
;
A
#
# COMPACT_ATOMS: atom_id res chain seq x y z
N VAL A 1 -9.50 16.90 9.37
CA VAL A 1 -10.09 15.73 10.08
C VAL A 1 -9.24 14.48 9.90
N PHE A 2 -9.08 13.95 8.68
CA PHE A 2 -8.32 12.72 8.42
C PHE A 2 -6.87 12.72 8.94
N THR A 3 -6.13 13.82 8.79
CA THR A 3 -4.79 13.95 9.38
C THR A 3 -4.78 13.70 10.89
N GLY A 4 -5.78 14.22 11.61
CA GLY A 4 -5.89 14.04 13.06
C GLY A 4 -6.17 12.59 13.46
N TRP A 5 -6.88 11.83 12.62
CA TRP A 5 -7.12 10.41 12.86
C TRP A 5 -5.82 9.60 12.77
N PHE A 6 -5.03 9.82 11.71
CA PHE A 6 -3.73 9.16 11.57
C PHE A 6 -2.80 9.48 12.74
N VAL A 7 -2.73 10.75 13.17
CA VAL A 7 -1.91 11.15 14.33
C VAL A 7 -2.44 10.52 15.63
N ALA A 8 -3.75 10.35 15.78
CA ALA A 8 -4.34 9.77 16.99
C ALA A 8 -4.14 8.25 17.11
N ILE A 9 -4.12 7.51 15.99
CA ILE A 9 -4.00 6.03 15.99
C ILE A 9 -2.57 5.54 15.84
N SER A 10 -1.62 6.42 15.53
CA SER A 10 -0.25 6.02 15.20
C SER A 10 0.79 6.78 16.01
N ALA A 11 1.93 6.11 16.23
CA ALA A 11 3.16 6.73 16.68
C ALA A 11 4.11 6.86 15.49
N SER A 12 5.16 7.68 15.61
CA SER A 12 6.21 7.78 14.60
C SER A 12 6.79 6.42 14.16
N SER A 13 6.81 5.46 15.09
CA SER A 13 7.28 4.08 14.87
C SER A 13 6.30 3.16 14.15
N THR A 14 5.01 3.48 14.11
CA THR A 14 3.97 2.62 13.48
C THR A 14 3.26 3.29 12.31
N PHE A 15 3.48 4.60 12.13
CA PHE A 15 2.84 5.39 11.09
C PHE A 15 3.03 4.81 9.69
N LEU A 16 4.25 4.44 9.31
CA LEU A 16 4.54 3.90 7.97
C LEU A 16 3.79 2.59 7.69
N MET A 17 3.68 1.71 8.68
CA MET A 17 2.89 0.47 8.57
C MET A 17 1.40 0.77 8.37
N PHE A 18 0.85 1.76 9.08
CA PHE A 18 -0.54 2.16 8.88
C PHE A 18 -0.79 2.82 7.52
N VAL A 19 0.15 3.63 7.03
CA VAL A 19 0.07 4.19 5.67
C VAL A 19 0.08 3.07 4.63
N TYR A 20 0.95 2.06 4.82
CA TYR A 20 1.03 0.89 3.96
C TYR A 20 -0.31 0.11 3.91
N TRP A 21 -0.88 -0.24 5.07
CA TRP A 21 -2.18 -0.92 5.12
C TRP A 21 -3.31 -0.07 4.55
N TYR A 22 -3.30 1.22 4.83
CA TYR A 22 -4.31 2.14 4.34
C TYR A 22 -4.30 2.25 2.82
N GLY A 23 -3.12 2.41 2.21
CA GLY A 23 -2.98 2.43 0.76
C GLY A 23 -3.51 1.15 0.12
N GLY A 24 -3.17 -0.01 0.66
CA GLY A 24 -3.71 -1.27 0.15
C GLY A 24 -5.22 -1.41 0.27
N ILE A 25 -5.81 -1.01 1.41
CA ILE A 25 -7.27 -1.02 1.56
C ILE A 25 -7.92 -0.08 0.55
N LEU A 26 -7.37 1.11 0.34
CA LEU A 26 -7.92 2.09 -0.59
C LEU A 26 -7.77 1.65 -2.05
N ASN A 27 -6.62 1.09 -2.44
CA ASN A 27 -6.38 0.61 -3.80
C ASN A 27 -7.43 -0.41 -4.24
N TYR A 28 -7.92 -1.26 -3.32
CA TYR A 28 -9.02 -2.18 -3.61
C TYR A 28 -10.34 -1.48 -4.04
N PHE A 29 -10.59 -0.26 -3.56
CA PHE A 29 -11.76 0.55 -3.92
C PHE A 29 -11.47 1.55 -5.05
N VAL A 30 -10.22 2.03 -5.14
CA VAL A 30 -9.76 3.01 -6.11
C VAL A 30 -8.47 2.49 -6.76
N PRO A 31 -8.55 1.60 -7.76
CA PRO A 31 -7.38 0.95 -8.36
C PRO A 31 -6.68 1.90 -9.34
N SER A 32 -6.11 2.97 -8.80
CA SER A 32 -5.39 4.01 -9.54
C SER A 32 -4.37 4.69 -8.62
N GLY A 33 -3.13 4.22 -8.63
CA GLY A 33 -2.09 4.77 -7.75
C GLY A 33 -1.90 6.29 -7.86
N GLY A 34 -2.10 6.88 -9.05
CA GLY A 34 -2.06 8.34 -9.23
C GLY A 34 -3.29 9.06 -8.69
N GLY A 35 -4.50 8.55 -8.99
CA GLY A 35 -5.74 9.14 -8.51
C GLY A 35 -5.90 9.02 -6.99
N GLU A 36 -5.57 7.85 -6.45
CA GLU A 36 -5.51 7.60 -5.03
C GLU A 36 -4.47 8.50 -4.35
N TRP A 37 -3.28 8.70 -4.94
CA TRP A 37 -2.25 9.55 -4.34
C TRP A 37 -2.70 11.01 -4.25
N LEU A 38 -3.33 11.53 -5.31
CA LEU A 38 -3.87 12.88 -5.31
C LEU A 38 -4.92 13.08 -4.21
N MET A 39 -5.68 12.05 -3.88
CA MET A 39 -6.65 12.08 -2.78
C MET A 39 -5.98 11.94 -1.41
N THR A 40 -4.97 11.08 -1.28
CA THR A 40 -4.41 10.69 0.02
C THR A 40 -3.26 11.57 0.50
N ALA A 41 -2.41 12.05 -0.41
CA ALA A 41 -1.26 12.89 -0.10
C ALA A 41 -1.59 14.12 0.76
N PRO A 42 -2.71 14.86 0.54
CA PRO A 42 -3.06 16.04 1.31
C PRO A 42 -3.26 15.79 2.81
N TYR A 43 -3.51 14.56 3.26
CA TYR A 43 -3.63 14.25 4.69
C TYR A 43 -2.56 13.28 5.22
N LEU A 44 -1.97 12.43 4.36
CA LEU A 44 -0.86 11.55 4.75
C LEU A 44 0.44 12.34 5.00
N LEU A 45 0.78 13.29 4.12
CA LEU A 45 2.02 14.06 4.27
C LEU A 45 2.01 14.97 5.51
N PRO A 46 0.92 15.71 5.81
CA PRO A 46 0.84 16.46 7.06
C PRO A 46 0.85 15.59 8.31
N ALA A 47 0.25 14.38 8.27
CA ALA A 47 0.26 13.45 9.40
C ALA A 47 1.69 12.95 9.68
N GLY A 48 2.42 12.56 8.63
CA GLY A 48 3.82 12.19 8.74
C GLY A 48 4.66 13.33 9.29
N LYS A 49 4.47 14.56 8.79
CA LYS A 49 5.15 15.76 9.30
C LYS A 49 4.88 16.00 10.79
N ALA A 50 3.63 15.83 11.25
CA ALA A 50 3.26 15.99 12.66
C ALA A 50 3.92 14.93 13.56
N LEU A 51 4.18 13.74 13.03
CA LEU A 51 4.87 12.64 13.71
C LEU A 51 6.39 12.64 13.46
N ALA A 52 6.95 13.72 12.92
CA ALA A 52 8.37 13.83 12.56
C ALA A 52 8.87 12.71 11.61
N VAL A 53 7.99 12.14 10.79
CA VAL A 53 8.33 11.15 9.77
C VAL A 53 8.66 11.85 8.45
N PRO A 54 9.83 11.58 7.84
CA PRO A 54 10.21 12.18 6.57
C PRO A 54 9.22 11.85 5.45
N ALA A 55 8.91 12.84 4.61
CA ALA A 55 7.93 12.70 3.52
C ALA A 55 8.25 11.54 2.57
N HIS A 56 9.53 11.32 2.23
CA HIS A 56 9.93 10.23 1.33
C HIS A 56 9.58 8.85 1.88
N LYS A 57 9.67 8.63 3.21
CA LYS A 57 9.27 7.36 3.83
C LYS A 57 7.76 7.15 3.74
N THR A 58 6.97 8.21 3.95
CA THR A 58 5.51 8.18 3.78
C THR A 58 5.11 7.86 2.34
N ILE A 59 5.77 8.47 1.36
CA ILE A 59 5.52 8.23 -0.08
C ILE A 59 5.84 6.78 -0.44
N ILE A 60 6.96 6.24 0.03
CA ILE A 60 7.33 4.84 -0.21
C ILE A 60 6.34 3.88 0.45
N ALA A 61 5.93 4.14 1.69
CA ALA A 61 4.93 3.32 2.38
C ALA A 61 3.59 3.29 1.64
N TYR A 62 3.14 4.44 1.14
CA TYR A 62 1.95 4.54 0.30
C TYR A 62 2.11 3.72 -0.98
N ALA A 63 3.18 3.93 -1.75
CA ALA A 63 3.37 3.29 -3.05
C ALA A 63 3.42 1.76 -2.94
N TRP A 64 4.04 1.23 -1.90
CA TRP A 64 4.05 -0.21 -1.63
C TRP A 64 2.69 -0.73 -1.17
N GLY A 65 1.93 0.09 -0.42
CA GLY A 65 0.56 -0.22 -0.02
C GLY A 65 -0.36 -0.35 -1.23
N ASP A 66 -0.32 0.63 -2.14
CA ASP A 66 -1.05 0.63 -3.42
C ASP A 66 -0.77 -0.64 -4.22
N MET A 67 0.51 -1.00 -4.40
CA MET A 67 0.89 -2.20 -5.16
C MET A 67 0.53 -3.54 -4.50
N MET A 68 0.31 -3.56 -3.18
CA MET A 68 0.11 -4.81 -2.43
C MET A 68 -1.17 -5.53 -2.86
N THR A 69 -2.29 -4.81 -2.95
CA THR A 69 -3.60 -5.38 -3.29
C THR A 69 -3.77 -5.66 -4.78
N ASP A 70 -2.87 -5.19 -5.64
CA ASP A 70 -2.82 -5.58 -7.05
C ASP A 70 -2.62 -7.10 -7.24
N MET A 71 -2.19 -7.83 -6.20
CA MET A 71 -2.17 -9.29 -6.22
C MET A 71 -3.57 -9.92 -6.11
N ILE A 72 -4.52 -9.22 -5.49
CA ILE A 72 -5.93 -9.64 -5.40
C ILE A 72 -6.66 -9.28 -6.71
N GLN A 73 -6.31 -8.14 -7.31
CA GLN A 73 -6.91 -7.64 -8.56
C GLN A 73 -5.81 -7.31 -9.61
N PRO A 74 -5.16 -8.32 -10.20
CA PRO A 74 -4.00 -8.14 -11.09
C PRO A 74 -4.38 -7.64 -12.49
N PHE A 75 -4.87 -6.40 -12.61
CA PHE A 75 -5.15 -5.79 -13.92
C PHE A 75 -3.90 -5.66 -14.79
N TRP A 76 -2.73 -5.51 -14.17
CA TRP A 76 -1.42 -5.53 -14.83
C TRP A 76 -1.15 -6.84 -15.60
N ALA A 77 -1.77 -7.96 -15.18
CA ALA A 77 -1.52 -9.27 -15.77
C ALA A 77 -2.28 -9.51 -17.08
N ILE A 78 -3.31 -8.72 -17.41
CA ILE A 78 -4.21 -8.97 -18.56
C ILE A 78 -3.44 -9.13 -19.86
N ALA A 79 -2.52 -8.20 -20.15
CA ALA A 79 -1.72 -8.26 -21.38
C ALA A 79 -0.81 -9.50 -21.43
N MET A 80 -0.21 -9.86 -20.29
CA MET A 80 0.68 -11.02 -20.22
C MET A 80 -0.06 -12.34 -20.31
N LEU A 81 -1.24 -12.43 -19.69
CA LEU A 81 -2.13 -13.59 -19.77
C LEU A 81 -2.59 -13.86 -21.20
N ALA A 82 -2.89 -12.80 -21.96
CA ALA A 82 -3.26 -12.91 -23.38
C ALA A 82 -2.14 -13.53 -24.22
N VAL A 83 -0.89 -13.12 -24.00
CA VAL A 83 0.29 -13.69 -24.67
C VAL A 83 0.54 -15.15 -24.25
N ALA A 84 0.40 -15.44 -22.96
CA ALA A 84 0.58 -16.78 -22.40
C ALA A 84 -0.59 -17.74 -22.70
N LYS A 85 -1.68 -17.25 -23.29
CA LYS A 85 -2.94 -17.99 -23.50
C LYS A 85 -3.50 -18.59 -22.20
N LEU A 86 -3.35 -17.84 -21.11
CA LEU A 86 -3.87 -18.19 -19.79
C LEU A 86 -5.10 -17.36 -19.47
N ASN A 87 -5.99 -17.93 -18.68
CA ASN A 87 -7.10 -17.22 -18.08
C ASN A 87 -6.67 -16.62 -16.75
N PHE A 88 -7.36 -15.56 -16.33
CA PHE A 88 -7.14 -14.93 -15.03
C PHE A 88 -7.20 -15.93 -13.86
N ARG A 89 -8.16 -16.86 -13.90
CA ARG A 89 -8.33 -17.91 -12.87
C ARG A 89 -7.09 -18.79 -12.71
N ASP A 90 -6.28 -18.94 -13.75
CA ASP A 90 -5.13 -19.84 -13.74
C ASP A 90 -4.00 -19.33 -12.83
N ILE A 91 -3.95 -18.02 -12.56
CA ILE A 91 -2.91 -17.40 -11.71
C ILE A 91 -3.43 -16.99 -10.32
N MET A 92 -4.75 -16.87 -10.13
CA MET A 92 -5.31 -16.29 -8.89
C MET A 92 -4.92 -17.04 -7.62
N GLY A 93 -4.88 -18.38 -7.65
CA GLY A 93 -4.46 -19.16 -6.48
C GLY A 93 -3.03 -18.82 -6.03
N TYR A 94 -2.11 -18.67 -6.99
CA TYR A 94 -0.72 -18.30 -6.71
C TYR A 94 -0.62 -16.87 -6.18
N LEU A 95 -1.34 -15.94 -6.81
CA LEU A 95 -1.32 -14.54 -6.37
C LEU A 95 -1.88 -14.35 -4.97
N MET A 96 -2.89 -15.12 -4.56
CA MET A 96 -3.39 -15.08 -3.18
C MET A 96 -2.36 -15.57 -2.16
N VAL A 97 -1.59 -16.61 -2.48
CA VAL A 97 -0.49 -17.08 -1.61
C VAL A 97 0.62 -16.03 -1.55
N ILE A 98 1.02 -15.48 -2.70
CA ILE A 98 2.02 -14.42 -2.79
C ILE A 98 1.56 -13.18 -2.04
N PHE A 99 0.29 -12.79 -2.15
CA PHE A 99 -0.30 -11.68 -1.41
C PHE A 99 -0.10 -11.85 0.10
N LEU A 100 -0.41 -13.03 0.66
CA LEU A 100 -0.26 -13.27 2.10
C LEU A 100 1.20 -13.17 2.55
N VAL A 101 2.12 -13.75 1.79
CA VAL A 101 3.57 -13.70 2.10
C VAL A 101 4.08 -12.27 1.97
N TYR A 102 3.74 -11.61 0.87
CA TYR A 102 4.11 -10.21 0.60
C TYR A 102 3.57 -9.30 1.70
N PHE A 103 2.28 -9.38 2.02
CA PHE A 103 1.61 -8.62 3.08
C PHE A 103 2.35 -8.72 4.40
N VAL A 104 2.70 -9.92 4.85
CA VAL A 104 3.39 -10.12 6.13
C VAL A 104 4.79 -9.53 6.09
N ILE A 105 5.58 -9.83 5.05
CA ILE A 105 6.98 -9.39 4.96
C ILE A 105 7.06 -7.86 4.90
N THR A 106 6.27 -7.22 4.05
CA THR A 106 6.30 -5.76 3.89
C THR A 106 5.67 -5.03 5.07
N SER A 107 4.66 -5.60 5.74
CA SER A 107 4.15 -5.04 7.00
C SER A 107 5.23 -4.99 8.07
N ILE A 108 6.00 -6.07 8.20
CA ILE A 108 7.15 -6.12 9.12
C ILE A 108 8.22 -5.12 8.68
N ALA A 109 8.51 -5.02 7.38
CA ALA A 109 9.48 -4.06 6.87
C ALA A 109 9.08 -2.61 7.20
N PHE A 110 7.82 -2.22 7.01
CA PHE A 110 7.33 -0.88 7.33
C PHE A 110 7.15 -0.61 8.83
N LEU A 111 7.06 -1.66 9.65
CA LEU A 111 7.17 -1.54 11.11
C LEU A 111 8.61 -1.25 11.56
N ILE A 112 9.60 -1.77 10.85
CA ILE A 112 11.03 -1.62 11.19
C ILE A 112 11.64 -0.36 10.54
N LEU A 113 11.18 0.04 9.35
CA LEU A 113 11.71 1.16 8.56
C LEU A 113 11.82 2.51 9.30
N PRO A 114 10.96 2.87 10.28
CA PRO A 114 11.14 4.10 11.05
C PRO A 114 12.45 4.15 11.85
N TRP A 115 13.03 2.99 12.19
CA TRP A 115 14.21 2.84 13.05
C TRP A 115 15.53 2.78 12.28
N ILE A 116 15.47 2.73 10.94
CA ILE A 116 16.61 2.71 10.01
C ILE A 116 16.74 4.09 9.37
#